data_AF-A0A382XS34-F1
#
_entry.id   AF-A0A382XS34-F1
#
_cell.length_a   1.000
_cell.length_b   1.000
_cell.length_c   1.000
_cell.angle_alpha   90.00
_cell.angle_beta   90.00
_cell.angle_gamma   90.00
#
_symmetry.space_group_name_H-M   'P 1'
#
loop_
_entity.id
_entity.type
_entity.pdbx_description
1 polymer ?
#
loop_
_entity_poly.entity_id
_entity_poly.type
_entity_poly.pdbx_seq_one_letter_code
_entity_poly.pdbx_strand_id
1 'polypeptide(L)'
;EFTSDAKERQQQEAAKKAVMEVWPKVETFLKATSAKGVTQENYEEAWEALSPGRGPPSFEEAQKEISKHPEVIEWKSLRKVEVDQNLYIWGIVIMALVTGVYTVVGGLRAVIITDVIQSVLILLGMLIVAWCTFNHDLIASWETMVKYDQNHADVQGLVEGKNLLHLYKPSSDPDFPWTGVLSGLLVLHFYYWGANQFVVQRALAARSLGDARTGIITAGFFKLLIPFVSIGTGIAAYYLFQQLMPGVKLDADTAFPMLMREVVAPLL
;
A
#
# COMPACT_ATOMS: atom_id res chain seq x y z
N GLU A 1 -1.01 -4.35 -33.96
CA GLU A 1 -1.11 -4.59 -32.51
C GLU A 1 -1.40 -3.34 -31.67
N PHE A 2 -0.99 -2.14 -32.04
CA PHE A 2 -1.24 -0.91 -31.25
C PHE A 2 -2.70 -0.42 -31.11
N THR A 3 -3.67 -1.00 -31.82
CA THR A 3 -5.09 -0.58 -31.78
C THR A 3 -5.97 -1.45 -30.86
N SER A 4 -5.47 -2.59 -30.38
CA SER A 4 -6.14 -3.45 -29.39
C SER A 4 -6.15 -2.76 -28.02
N ASP A 5 -4.98 -2.30 -27.58
CA ASP A 5 -4.78 -1.69 -26.25
C ASP A 5 -5.60 -0.42 -26.00
N ALA A 6 -5.92 0.36 -27.03
CA ALA A 6 -6.70 1.59 -26.85
C ALA A 6 -8.19 1.30 -26.62
N LYS A 7 -8.73 0.31 -27.34
CA LYS A 7 -10.10 -0.19 -27.12
C LYS A 7 -10.20 -0.91 -25.78
N GLU A 8 -9.20 -1.71 -25.43
CA GLU A 8 -9.13 -2.41 -24.15
C GLU A 8 -9.07 -1.43 -22.97
N ARG A 9 -8.26 -0.36 -23.08
CA ARG A 9 -8.21 0.71 -22.07
C ARG A 9 -9.53 1.46 -21.93
N GLN A 10 -10.18 1.79 -23.04
CA GLN A 10 -11.49 2.47 -23.01
C GLN A 10 -12.59 1.56 -22.44
N GLN A 11 -12.49 0.26 -22.68
CA GLN A 11 -13.39 -0.76 -22.16
C GLN A 11 -13.13 -1.03 -20.66
N GLN A 12 -11.87 -0.97 -20.23
CA GLN A 12 -11.45 -1.03 -18.82
C GLN A 12 -11.86 0.22 -18.04
N GLU A 13 -11.76 1.42 -18.61
CA GLU A 13 -12.25 2.66 -17.98
C GLU A 13 -13.78 2.68 -17.87
N ALA A 14 -14.49 2.22 -18.92
CA ALA A 14 -15.94 2.08 -18.90
C ALA A 14 -16.39 1.03 -17.87
N ALA A 15 -15.68 -0.11 -17.79
CA ALA A 15 -15.91 -1.13 -16.79
C ALA A 15 -15.61 -0.62 -15.37
N LYS A 16 -14.51 0.11 -15.16
CA LYS A 16 -14.14 0.72 -13.87
C LYS A 16 -15.20 1.73 -13.43
N LYS A 17 -15.74 2.54 -14.35
CA LYS A 17 -16.81 3.51 -14.08
C LYS A 17 -18.15 2.82 -13.75
N ALA A 18 -18.51 1.78 -14.50
CA ALA A 18 -19.71 0.98 -14.24
C ALA A 18 -19.61 0.22 -12.91
N VAL A 19 -18.43 -0.35 -12.61
CA VAL A 19 -18.13 -0.98 -11.33
C VAL A 19 -18.23 0.05 -10.21
N MET A 20 -17.63 1.25 -10.33
CA MET A 20 -17.74 2.29 -9.29
C MET A 20 -19.17 2.76 -9.02
N GLU A 21 -20.06 2.74 -10.01
CA GLU A 21 -21.48 3.11 -9.85
C GLU A 21 -22.29 2.00 -9.16
N VAL A 22 -21.91 0.74 -9.38
CA VAL A 22 -22.58 -0.45 -8.85
C VAL A 22 -21.97 -0.91 -7.51
N TRP A 23 -20.69 -0.59 -7.27
CA TRP A 23 -19.88 -1.07 -6.14
C TRP A 23 -20.48 -0.72 -4.78
N PRO A 24 -20.95 0.52 -4.50
CA PRO A 24 -21.58 0.83 -3.21
C PRO A 24 -22.86 0.03 -2.94
N LYS A 25 -23.57 -0.37 -4.00
CA LYS A 25 -24.83 -1.15 -3.90
C LYS A 25 -24.55 -2.63 -3.69
N VAL A 26 -23.44 -3.13 -4.22
CA VAL A 26 -23.09 -4.56 -4.24
C VAL A 26 -22.08 -4.93 -3.15
N GLU A 27 -21.26 -3.98 -2.66
CA GLU A 27 -20.20 -4.26 -1.70
C GLU A 27 -20.72 -4.69 -0.32
N THR A 28 -21.73 -4.00 0.22
CA THR A 28 -22.34 -4.35 1.51
C THR A 28 -23.04 -5.70 1.43
N PHE A 29 -23.69 -5.98 0.30
CA PHE A 29 -24.29 -7.26 -0.05
C PHE A 29 -23.23 -8.39 -0.15
N LEU A 30 -22.10 -8.14 -0.80
CA LEU A 30 -20.97 -9.08 -0.90
C LEU A 30 -20.24 -9.29 0.44
N LYS A 31 -20.14 -8.27 1.29
CA LYS A 31 -19.55 -8.36 2.64
C LYS A 31 -20.43 -9.23 3.55
N ALA A 32 -21.76 -9.06 3.51
CA ALA A 32 -22.71 -9.89 4.25
C ALA A 32 -22.72 -11.36 3.78
N THR A 33 -22.61 -11.59 2.47
CA THR A 33 -22.59 -12.94 1.87
C THR A 33 -21.23 -13.66 1.96
N SER A 34 -20.14 -12.98 2.34
CA SER A 34 -18.78 -13.52 2.31
C SER A 34 -18.44 -14.57 3.39
N ALA A 35 -19.27 -14.71 4.43
CA ALA A 35 -18.95 -15.56 5.57
C ALA A 35 -19.37 -17.04 5.41
N LYS A 36 -20.42 -17.36 4.63
CA LYS A 36 -20.99 -18.73 4.57
C LYS A 36 -21.60 -19.16 3.21
N GLY A 37 -21.41 -18.38 2.14
CA GLY A 37 -22.11 -18.61 0.87
C GLY A 37 -23.50 -17.99 0.85
N VAL A 38 -24.06 -17.83 -0.36
CA VAL A 38 -25.35 -17.13 -0.55
C VAL A 38 -26.50 -18.11 -0.28
N THR A 39 -27.14 -17.98 0.88
CA THR A 39 -28.40 -18.64 1.23
C THR A 39 -29.53 -17.61 1.16
N GLN A 40 -30.78 -18.07 0.97
CA GLN A 40 -31.95 -17.18 0.88
C GLN A 40 -32.13 -16.31 2.14
N GLU A 41 -31.85 -16.86 3.31
CA GLU A 41 -31.99 -16.17 4.60
C GLU A 41 -30.95 -15.03 4.75
N ASN A 42 -29.68 -15.28 4.40
CA ASN A 42 -28.62 -14.26 4.40
C ASN A 42 -28.87 -13.16 3.36
N TYR A 43 -29.57 -13.49 2.28
CA TYR A 43 -29.94 -12.56 1.21
C TYR A 43 -31.01 -11.57 1.66
N GLU A 44 -32.06 -12.06 2.33
CA GLU A 44 -33.17 -11.25 2.83
C GLU A 44 -32.71 -10.29 3.94
N GLU A 45 -31.89 -10.75 4.89
CA GLU A 45 -31.31 -9.94 5.97
C GLU A 45 -30.42 -8.80 5.42
N ALA A 46 -29.55 -9.12 4.45
CA ALA A 46 -28.70 -8.13 3.81
C ALA A 46 -29.50 -7.09 3.00
N TRP A 47 -30.61 -7.50 2.37
CA TRP A 47 -31.47 -6.60 1.62
C TRP A 47 -32.24 -5.64 2.53
N GLU A 48 -32.77 -6.13 3.64
CA GLU A 48 -33.50 -5.30 4.61
C GLU A 48 -32.58 -4.23 5.23
N ALA A 49 -31.33 -4.56 5.51
CA ALA A 49 -30.32 -3.59 5.94
C ALA A 49 -30.01 -2.51 4.89
N LEU A 50 -30.18 -2.82 3.59
CA LEU A 50 -29.88 -1.92 2.48
C LEU A 50 -31.08 -1.08 2.04
N SER A 51 -32.31 -1.56 2.23
CA SER A 51 -33.53 -0.91 1.76
C SER A 51 -34.69 -1.19 2.72
N PRO A 52 -34.69 -0.55 3.91
CA PRO A 52 -35.72 -0.76 4.91
C PRO A 52 -37.12 -0.43 4.35
N GLY A 53 -38.04 -1.39 4.46
CA GLY A 53 -39.43 -1.24 4.01
C GLY A 53 -39.69 -1.56 2.53
N ARG A 54 -38.69 -2.00 1.76
CA ARG A 54 -38.86 -2.49 0.37
C ARG A 54 -38.56 -3.99 0.32
N GLY A 55 -39.57 -4.79 -0.02
CA GLY A 55 -39.40 -6.25 -0.11
C GLY A 55 -38.29 -6.64 -1.09
N PRO A 56 -37.48 -7.67 -0.77
CA PRO A 56 -36.41 -8.13 -1.65
C PRO A 56 -36.96 -8.67 -2.98
N PRO A 57 -36.26 -8.46 -4.11
CA PRO A 57 -36.53 -9.21 -5.33
C PRO A 57 -36.27 -10.71 -5.08
N SER A 58 -36.76 -11.58 -5.96
CA SER A 58 -36.61 -13.02 -5.75
C SER A 58 -35.13 -13.42 -5.76
N PHE A 59 -34.76 -14.36 -4.87
CA PHE A 59 -33.38 -14.86 -4.74
C PHE A 59 -32.80 -15.32 -6.09
N GLU A 60 -33.64 -15.93 -6.92
CA GLU A 60 -33.29 -16.46 -8.23
C GLU A 60 -33.00 -15.35 -9.25
N GLU A 61 -33.74 -14.24 -9.22
CA GLU A 61 -33.48 -13.05 -10.04
C GLU A 61 -32.20 -12.33 -9.61
N ALA A 62 -31.94 -12.23 -8.31
CA ALA A 62 -30.71 -11.65 -7.80
C ALA A 62 -29.48 -12.47 -8.20
N GLN A 63 -29.56 -13.80 -8.13
CA GLN A 63 -28.49 -14.69 -8.56
C GLN A 63 -28.26 -14.59 -10.08
N LYS A 64 -29.33 -14.47 -10.86
CA LYS A 64 -29.26 -14.24 -12.30
C LYS A 64 -28.62 -12.89 -12.64
N GLU A 65 -28.91 -11.84 -11.90
CA GLU A 65 -28.30 -10.52 -12.13
C GLU A 65 -26.80 -10.51 -11.77
N ILE A 66 -26.41 -11.16 -10.67
CA ILE A 66 -25.00 -11.34 -10.29
C ILE A 66 -24.24 -12.14 -11.36
N SER A 67 -24.88 -13.16 -11.94
CA SER A 67 -24.27 -13.95 -13.03
C SER A 67 -24.07 -13.20 -14.34
N LYS A 68 -24.78 -12.07 -14.55
CA LYS A 68 -24.57 -11.17 -15.70
C LYS A 68 -23.36 -10.26 -15.53
N HIS A 69 -22.82 -10.16 -14.31
CA HIS A 69 -21.67 -9.32 -13.96
C HIS A 69 -20.47 -10.18 -13.48
N PRO A 70 -19.95 -11.08 -14.32
CA PRO A 70 -18.82 -11.95 -13.98
C PRO A 70 -17.57 -11.15 -13.57
N GLU A 71 -17.41 -9.92 -14.04
CA GLU A 71 -16.31 -9.01 -13.70
C GLU A 71 -16.22 -8.72 -12.20
N VAL A 72 -17.33 -8.75 -11.46
CA VAL A 72 -17.34 -8.54 -10.00
C VAL A 72 -16.79 -9.77 -9.26
N ILE A 73 -17.02 -10.96 -9.82
CA ILE A 73 -16.49 -12.23 -9.32
C ILE A 73 -15.01 -12.35 -9.69
N GLU A 74 -14.63 -11.99 -10.92
CA GLU A 74 -13.24 -11.94 -11.38
C GLU A 74 -12.42 -10.89 -10.63
N TRP A 75 -12.98 -9.76 -10.22
CA TRP A 75 -12.27 -8.78 -9.40
C TRP A 75 -11.80 -9.37 -8.06
N LYS A 76 -12.55 -10.34 -7.53
CA LYS A 76 -12.18 -11.09 -6.32
C LYS A 76 -11.08 -12.13 -6.60
N SER A 77 -11.00 -12.71 -7.81
CA SER A 77 -9.92 -13.60 -8.22
C SER A 77 -8.63 -12.85 -8.59
N LEU A 78 -8.73 -11.66 -9.19
CA LEU A 78 -7.60 -10.76 -9.48
C LEU A 78 -6.87 -10.28 -8.22
N ARG A 79 -7.51 -10.35 -7.04
CA ARG A 79 -6.90 -10.08 -5.73
C ARG A 79 -6.07 -11.22 -5.17
N LYS A 80 -6.26 -12.45 -5.65
CA LYS A 80 -5.39 -13.56 -5.29
C LYS A 80 -4.27 -13.64 -6.31
N VAL A 81 -3.22 -12.86 -6.08
CA VAL A 81 -1.91 -13.20 -6.67
C VAL A 81 -1.48 -14.49 -5.97
N GLU A 82 -1.86 -15.63 -6.53
CA GLU A 82 -1.36 -16.92 -6.08
C GLU A 82 0.12 -16.97 -6.46
N VAL A 83 0.97 -16.66 -5.49
CA VAL A 83 2.41 -16.79 -5.65
C VAL A 83 2.71 -18.27 -5.79
N ASP A 84 3.21 -18.68 -6.95
CA ASP A 84 3.71 -20.03 -7.16
C ASP A 84 4.83 -20.27 -6.13
N GLN A 85 4.52 -21.12 -5.15
CA GLN A 85 5.40 -21.40 -4.02
C GLN A 85 6.73 -21.99 -4.49
N ASN A 86 6.75 -22.76 -5.59
CA ASN A 86 7.97 -23.33 -6.13
C ASN A 86 8.84 -22.24 -6.74
N LEU A 87 8.27 -21.34 -7.55
CA LEU A 87 9.00 -20.20 -8.12
C LEU A 87 9.56 -19.29 -7.01
N TYR A 88 8.78 -19.05 -5.96
CA TYR A 88 9.20 -18.24 -4.81
C TYR A 88 10.39 -18.86 -4.07
N ILE A 89 10.33 -20.16 -3.76
CA ILE A 89 11.41 -20.89 -3.10
C ILE A 89 12.68 -20.87 -3.96
N TRP A 90 12.56 -21.15 -5.26
CA TRP A 90 13.71 -21.10 -6.18
C TRP A 90 14.30 -19.70 -6.26
N GLY A 91 13.48 -18.66 -6.27
CA GLY A 91 13.92 -17.27 -6.21
C GLY A 91 14.77 -16.99 -4.97
N ILE A 92 14.32 -17.41 -3.78
CA ILE A 92 15.09 -17.26 -2.53
C ILE A 92 16.42 -18.00 -2.60
N VAL A 93 16.42 -19.25 -3.08
CA VAL A 93 17.64 -20.07 -3.17
C VAL A 93 18.66 -19.44 -4.12
N ILE A 94 18.21 -18.97 -5.29
CA ILE A 94 19.09 -18.31 -6.26
C ILE A 94 19.66 -17.02 -5.68
N MET A 95 18.82 -16.17 -5.06
CA MET A 95 19.27 -14.94 -4.40
C MET A 95 20.29 -15.24 -3.29
N ALA A 96 20.01 -16.22 -2.43
CA ALA A 96 20.92 -16.61 -1.35
C ALA A 96 22.26 -17.13 -1.88
N LEU A 97 22.26 -17.92 -2.96
CA LEU A 97 23.48 -18.41 -3.61
C LEU A 97 24.29 -17.27 -4.22
N VAL A 98 23.67 -16.40 -5.02
CA VAL A 98 24.35 -15.27 -5.65
C VAL A 98 24.92 -14.33 -4.58
N THR A 99 24.11 -13.99 -3.56
CA THR A 99 24.54 -13.17 -2.44
C THR A 99 25.64 -13.81 -1.63
N GLY A 100 25.55 -15.10 -1.35
CA GLY A 100 26.59 -15.86 -0.66
C GLY A 100 27.91 -15.84 -1.43
N VAL A 101 27.88 -16.12 -2.74
CA VAL A 101 29.09 -16.17 -3.57
C VAL A 101 29.81 -14.83 -3.59
N TYR A 102 29.13 -13.72 -3.90
CA TYR A 102 29.82 -12.42 -3.94
C TYR A 102 30.27 -11.95 -2.55
N THR A 103 29.56 -12.35 -1.49
CA THR A 103 29.92 -12.02 -0.11
C THR A 103 31.18 -12.78 0.33
N VAL A 104 31.26 -14.08 0.03
CA VAL A 104 32.44 -14.91 0.37
C VAL A 104 33.67 -14.47 -0.43
N VAL A 105 33.51 -14.19 -1.73
CA VAL A 105 34.62 -13.79 -2.61
C VAL A 105 35.09 -12.37 -2.31
N GLY A 106 34.18 -11.43 -2.11
CA GLY A 106 34.50 -10.01 -1.99
C GLY A 106 34.63 -9.48 -0.56
N GLY A 107 34.18 -10.25 0.44
CA GLY A 107 34.19 -9.86 1.84
C GLY A 107 33.34 -8.62 2.15
N LEU A 108 33.59 -8.00 3.31
CA LEU A 108 32.84 -6.85 3.81
C LEU A 108 32.80 -5.67 2.82
N ARG A 109 33.88 -5.47 2.04
CA ARG A 109 33.95 -4.38 1.06
C ARG A 109 32.95 -4.56 -0.07
N ALA A 110 32.80 -5.77 -0.61
CA ALA A 110 31.85 -6.02 -1.69
C ALA A 110 30.40 -5.83 -1.22
N VAL A 111 30.09 -6.28 0.01
CA VAL A 111 28.78 -6.06 0.64
C VAL A 111 28.49 -4.57 0.80
N ILE A 112 29.45 -3.78 1.28
CA ILE A 112 29.24 -2.33 1.44
C ILE A 112 29.01 -1.63 0.10
N ILE A 113 29.77 -1.99 -0.94
CA ILE A 113 29.62 -1.37 -2.27
C ILE A 113 28.26 -1.70 -2.88
N THR A 114 27.85 -2.97 -2.82
CA THR A 114 26.55 -3.40 -3.35
C THR A 114 25.38 -2.74 -2.61
N ASP A 115 25.48 -2.62 -1.28
CA ASP A 115 24.47 -1.92 -0.47
C ASP A 115 24.37 -0.43 -0.80
N VAL A 116 25.48 0.24 -1.12
CA VAL A 116 25.45 1.65 -1.57
C VAL A 116 24.68 1.78 -2.88
N ILE A 117 24.96 0.92 -3.85
CA ILE A 117 24.25 0.91 -5.14
C ILE A 117 22.76 0.64 -4.92
N GLN A 118 22.42 -0.38 -4.13
CA GLN A 118 21.04 -0.72 -3.81
C GLN A 118 20.33 0.43 -3.08
N SER A 119 21.00 1.12 -2.16
CA SER A 119 20.43 2.26 -1.43
C SER A 119 20.08 3.42 -2.38
N VAL A 120 20.95 3.71 -3.35
CA VAL A 120 20.67 4.74 -4.37
C VAL A 120 19.51 4.33 -5.25
N LEU A 121 19.46 3.08 -5.71
CA LEU A 121 18.35 2.56 -6.53
C LEU A 121 17.02 2.60 -5.79
N ILE A 122 16.98 2.19 -4.51
CA ILE A 122 15.78 2.25 -3.68
C ILE A 122 15.35 3.69 -3.47
N LEU A 123 16.28 4.62 -3.19
CA LEU A 123 15.96 6.03 -3.02
C LEU A 123 15.34 6.61 -4.30
N LEU A 124 15.92 6.34 -5.46
CA LEU A 124 15.37 6.77 -6.75
C LEU A 124 13.99 6.15 -7.00
N GLY A 125 13.84 4.84 -6.75
CA GLY A 125 12.54 4.15 -6.90
C GLY A 125 11.46 4.77 -6.01
N MET A 126 11.77 5.04 -4.74
CA MET A 126 10.84 5.71 -3.83
C MET A 126 10.46 7.12 -4.30
N LEU A 127 11.43 7.90 -4.80
CA LEU A 127 11.16 9.24 -5.34
C LEU A 127 10.29 9.20 -6.59
N ILE A 128 10.50 8.23 -7.49
CA ILE A 128 9.67 8.02 -8.67
C ILE A 128 8.24 7.68 -8.26
N VAL A 129 8.06 6.71 -7.36
CA VAL A 129 6.74 6.30 -6.88
C VAL A 129 6.02 7.47 -6.20
N ALA A 130 6.72 8.24 -5.36
CA ALA A 130 6.18 9.43 -4.73
C ALA A 130 5.75 10.46 -5.78
N TRP A 131 6.62 10.76 -6.75
CA TRP A 131 6.33 11.70 -7.83
C TRP A 131 5.13 11.27 -8.67
N CYS A 132 5.04 10.00 -9.09
CA CYS A 132 3.88 9.48 -9.82
C CYS A 132 2.59 9.56 -8.99
N THR A 133 2.66 9.28 -7.69
CA THR A 133 1.50 9.31 -6.79
C THR A 133 0.98 10.74 -6.62
N PHE A 134 1.86 11.72 -6.38
CA PHE A 134 1.47 13.11 -6.20
C PHE A 134 1.07 13.80 -7.51
N ASN A 135 1.57 13.35 -8.66
CA ASN A 135 1.12 13.84 -9.98
C ASN A 135 -0.16 13.17 -10.49
N HIS A 136 -0.68 12.17 -9.80
CA HIS A 136 -1.94 11.55 -10.20
C HIS A 136 -3.09 12.54 -10.01
N ASP A 137 -3.97 12.69 -11.00
CA ASP A 137 -5.05 13.70 -11.06
C ASP A 137 -5.95 13.78 -9.81
N LEU A 138 -6.15 12.67 -9.10
CA LEU A 138 -7.02 12.58 -7.93
C LEU A 138 -6.38 13.12 -6.65
N ILE A 139 -5.05 13.11 -6.58
CA ILE A 139 -4.28 13.69 -5.47
C ILE A 139 -3.70 15.04 -5.90
N ALA A 140 -3.04 15.12 -7.05
CA ALA A 140 -2.43 16.31 -7.68
C ALA A 140 -1.35 17.06 -6.85
N SER A 141 -1.40 17.04 -5.53
CA SER A 141 -0.43 17.69 -4.66
C SER A 141 -0.46 17.20 -3.21
N TRP A 142 0.59 17.53 -2.47
CA TRP A 142 0.63 17.36 -1.00
C TRP A 142 -0.49 18.14 -0.31
N GLU A 143 -0.76 19.36 -0.74
CA GLU A 143 -1.78 20.22 -0.13
C GLU A 143 -3.17 19.59 -0.24
N THR A 144 -3.50 19.03 -1.41
CA THR A 144 -4.75 18.32 -1.62
C THR A 144 -4.86 17.09 -0.74
N MET A 145 -3.78 16.31 -0.57
CA MET A 145 -3.75 15.17 0.35
C MET A 145 -4.04 15.61 1.79
N VAL A 146 -3.44 16.71 2.25
CA VAL A 146 -3.72 17.28 3.59
C VAL A 146 -5.17 17.70 3.71
N LYS A 147 -5.73 18.35 2.69
CA LYS A 147 -7.15 18.76 2.65
C LYS A 147 -8.09 17.56 2.75
N TYR A 148 -7.79 16.45 2.05
CA TYR A 148 -8.54 15.19 2.22
C TYR A 148 -8.42 14.65 3.64
N ASP A 149 -7.22 14.64 4.21
CA ASP A 149 -6.99 14.13 5.56
C ASP A 149 -7.75 14.90 6.66
N GLN A 150 -8.00 16.19 6.40
CA GLN A 150 -8.67 17.11 7.31
C GLN A 150 -10.16 17.30 7.02
N ASN A 151 -10.76 16.57 6.07
CA ASN A 151 -12.15 16.76 5.64
C ASN A 151 -12.48 18.21 5.24
N HIS A 152 -11.56 18.89 4.56
CA HIS A 152 -11.77 20.28 4.17
C HIS A 152 -12.92 20.40 3.17
N ALA A 153 -13.79 21.41 3.32
CA ALA A 153 -15.00 21.57 2.51
C ALA A 153 -14.74 21.78 1.00
N ASP A 154 -13.53 22.22 0.65
CA ASP A 154 -13.12 22.54 -0.73
C ASP A 154 -12.79 21.30 -1.57
N VAL A 155 -12.58 20.15 -0.92
CA VAL A 155 -12.33 18.88 -1.61
C VAL A 155 -13.58 18.01 -1.50
N GLN A 156 -14.24 17.76 -2.64
CA GLN A 156 -15.38 16.85 -2.75
C GLN A 156 -14.92 15.38 -2.75
N GLY A 157 -14.15 14.99 -1.72
CA GLY A 157 -13.74 13.61 -1.55
C GLY A 157 -14.95 12.74 -1.22
N LEU A 158 -15.06 11.57 -1.87
CA LEU A 158 -16.02 10.53 -1.50
C LEU A 158 -15.67 9.84 -0.15
N VAL A 159 -14.63 10.30 0.54
CA VAL A 159 -13.92 9.59 1.61
C VAL A 159 -13.77 10.51 2.81
N GLU A 160 -14.14 10.01 3.99
CA GLU A 160 -13.90 10.69 5.26
C GLU A 160 -12.40 10.67 5.61
N GLY A 161 -11.86 11.86 5.88
CA GLY A 161 -10.52 12.11 6.38
C GLY A 161 -10.29 11.41 7.73
N LYS A 162 -9.15 10.74 7.82
CA LYS A 162 -8.76 9.92 8.97
C LYS A 162 -7.77 10.60 9.92
N ASN A 163 -7.39 11.85 9.65
CA ASN A 163 -6.38 12.58 10.41
C ASN A 163 -5.10 11.75 10.61
N LEU A 164 -4.57 11.19 9.53
CA LEU A 164 -3.38 10.33 9.50
C LEU A 164 -2.07 11.09 9.68
N LEU A 165 -2.10 12.43 9.57
CA LEU A 165 -0.92 13.28 9.70
C LEU A 165 -0.54 13.65 11.14
N HIS A 166 -1.26 13.15 12.15
CA HIS A 166 -0.88 13.35 13.55
C HIS A 166 0.38 12.55 13.91
N LEU A 167 1.32 13.14 14.65
CA LEU A 167 2.56 12.47 15.06
C LEU A 167 2.38 11.56 16.28
N TYR A 168 1.44 11.89 17.18
CA TYR A 168 1.21 11.16 18.42
C TYR A 168 -0.28 11.03 18.70
N LYS A 169 -0.68 9.84 19.13
CA LYS A 169 -2.06 9.56 19.57
C LYS A 169 -2.22 9.82 21.06
N PRO A 170 -3.46 9.99 21.56
CA PRO A 170 -3.73 10.07 22.99
C PRO A 170 -3.15 8.88 23.76
N SER A 171 -2.80 9.08 25.03
CA SER A 171 -2.32 7.98 25.90
C SER A 171 -3.35 6.86 26.09
N SER A 172 -4.62 7.12 25.77
CA SER A 172 -5.73 6.18 25.84
C SER A 172 -5.97 5.40 24.56
N ASP A 173 -5.20 5.65 23.49
CA ASP A 173 -5.33 4.87 22.26
C ASP A 173 -4.95 3.40 22.54
N PRO A 174 -5.80 2.42 22.16
CA PRO A 174 -5.61 1.02 22.52
C PRO A 174 -4.41 0.37 21.82
N ASP A 175 -4.03 0.88 20.64
CA ASP A 175 -3.01 0.26 19.79
C ASP A 175 -1.68 1.03 19.85
N PHE A 176 -1.75 2.37 19.84
CA PHE A 176 -0.57 3.24 19.69
C PHE A 176 -0.53 4.40 20.69
N PRO A 177 -0.59 4.15 22.02
CA PRO A 177 -0.51 5.22 23.00
C PRO A 177 0.87 5.89 22.94
N TRP A 178 0.94 7.22 22.86
CA TRP A 178 2.21 7.92 22.63
C TRP A 178 3.28 7.63 23.69
N THR A 179 2.89 7.37 24.94
CA THR A 179 3.81 7.03 26.03
C THR A 179 4.51 5.69 25.78
N GLY A 180 3.76 4.68 25.33
CA GLY A 180 4.27 3.36 24.96
C GLY A 180 5.10 3.43 23.68
N VAL A 181 4.63 4.17 22.68
CA VAL A 181 5.37 4.40 21.42
C VAL A 181 6.69 5.10 21.72
N LEU A 182 6.72 6.18 22.49
CA LEU A 182 7.95 6.91 22.79
C LEU A 182 8.95 6.05 23.57
N SER A 183 8.50 5.42 24.67
CA SER A 183 9.39 4.61 25.51
C SER A 183 9.90 3.36 24.79
N GLY A 184 9.02 2.63 24.10
CA GLY A 184 9.37 1.45 23.32
C GLY A 184 10.26 1.77 22.13
N LEU A 185 9.95 2.83 21.37
CA LEU A 185 10.79 3.27 20.27
C LEU A 185 12.17 3.72 20.76
N LEU A 186 12.29 4.44 21.88
CA LEU A 186 13.59 4.85 22.39
C LEU A 186 14.48 3.63 22.66
N VAL A 187 13.97 2.63 23.38
CA VAL A 187 14.70 1.39 23.66
C VAL A 187 15.07 0.66 22.35
N LEU A 188 14.12 0.53 21.43
CA LEU A 188 14.35 -0.09 20.12
C LEU A 188 15.41 0.65 19.31
N HIS A 189 15.44 1.98 19.35
CA HIS A 189 16.42 2.79 18.64
C HIS A 189 17.82 2.62 19.23
N PHE A 190 17.97 2.66 20.56
CA PHE A 190 19.27 2.41 21.18
C PHE A 190 19.81 1.01 20.85
N TYR A 191 18.95 -0.01 20.91
CA TYR A 191 19.33 -1.36 20.51
C TYR A 191 19.72 -1.42 19.03
N TYR A 192 18.86 -0.93 18.13
CA TYR A 192 19.07 -1.05 16.69
C TYR A 192 20.29 -0.27 16.19
N TRP A 193 20.55 0.93 16.71
CA TRP A 193 21.67 1.77 16.24
C TRP A 193 22.95 1.57 17.05
N GLY A 194 22.83 1.23 18.33
CA GLY A 194 23.97 1.11 19.26
C GLY A 194 24.45 -0.32 19.49
N ALA A 195 23.57 -1.32 19.38
CA ALA A 195 23.89 -2.71 19.72
C ALA A 195 23.75 -3.69 18.53
N ASN A 196 23.13 -3.28 17.42
CA ASN A 196 23.04 -4.12 16.23
C ASN A 196 24.42 -4.23 15.56
N GLN A 197 24.98 -5.44 15.61
CA GLN A 197 26.30 -5.74 15.10
C GLN A 197 26.49 -5.31 13.64
N PHE A 198 25.49 -5.52 12.79
CA PHE A 198 25.57 -5.14 11.38
C PHE A 198 25.76 -3.64 11.19
N VAL A 199 25.06 -2.82 11.98
CA VAL A 199 25.16 -1.35 11.90
C VAL A 199 26.49 -0.88 12.48
N VAL A 200 26.85 -1.39 13.66
CA VAL A 200 28.08 -1.03 14.37
C VAL A 200 29.33 -1.38 13.55
N GLN A 201 29.36 -2.55 12.91
CA GLN A 201 30.48 -2.96 12.06
C GLN A 201 30.74 -2.00 10.90
N ARG A 202 29.71 -1.41 10.31
CA ARG A 202 29.87 -0.45 9.21
C ARG A 202 30.49 0.87 9.68
N ALA A 203 30.14 1.30 10.88
CA ALA A 203 30.78 2.45 11.51
C ALA A 203 32.24 2.16 11.85
N LEU A 204 32.54 0.97 12.38
CA LEU A 204 33.92 0.55 12.72
C LEU A 204 34.80 0.30 11.48
N ALA A 205 34.21 -0.02 10.33
CA ALA A 205 34.92 -0.19 9.06
C ALA A 205 35.32 1.15 8.39
N ALA A 206 34.95 2.29 8.97
CA ALA A 206 35.35 3.60 8.48
C ALA A 206 36.87 3.82 8.61
N ARG A 207 37.43 4.67 7.75
CA ARG A 207 38.88 4.95 7.72
C ARG A 207 39.36 5.74 8.94
N SER A 208 38.48 6.55 9.53
CA SER A 208 38.76 7.36 10.70
C SER A 208 37.48 7.56 11.53
N LEU A 209 37.65 7.94 12.79
CA LEU A 209 36.53 8.33 13.66
C LEU A 209 35.78 9.55 13.09
N GLY A 210 36.50 10.47 12.44
CA GLY A 210 35.89 11.62 11.76
C GLY A 210 34.96 11.19 10.64
N ASP A 211 35.41 10.27 9.78
CA ASP A 211 34.59 9.73 8.68
C ASP A 211 33.39 8.96 9.20
N ALA A 212 33.56 8.16 10.26
CA ALA A 212 32.47 7.44 10.91
C ALA A 212 31.40 8.41 11.43
N ARG A 213 31.81 9.46 12.15
CA ARG A 213 30.90 10.46 12.71
C ARG A 213 30.16 11.22 11.62
N THR A 214 30.87 11.68 10.60
CA THR A 214 30.26 12.39 9.46
C THR A 214 29.27 11.48 8.74
N GLY A 215 29.63 10.23 8.46
CA GLY A 215 28.75 9.25 7.83
C GLY A 215 27.47 8.99 8.63
N ILE A 216 27.57 8.82 9.96
CA ILE A 216 26.41 8.62 10.83
C ILE A 216 25.49 9.85 10.85
N ILE A 217 26.05 11.06 10.97
CA ILE A 217 25.27 12.31 10.96
C ILE A 217 24.56 12.50 9.62
N THR A 218 25.26 12.28 8.50
CA THR A 218 24.68 12.36 7.16
C THR A 218 23.56 11.33 6.98
N ALA A 219 23.75 10.08 7.42
CA ALA A 219 22.71 9.05 7.38
C ALA A 219 21.48 9.44 8.24
N GLY A 220 21.71 10.00 9.43
CA GLY A 220 20.66 10.53 10.29
C GLY A 220 19.86 11.65 9.61
N PHE A 221 20.53 12.57 8.92
CA PHE A 221 19.90 13.64 8.16
C PHE A 221 19.00 13.10 7.04
N PHE A 222 19.50 12.18 6.20
CA PHE A 222 18.69 11.55 5.15
C PHE A 222 17.49 10.78 5.70
N LYS A 223 17.63 10.16 6.89
CA LYS A 223 16.54 9.45 7.55
C LYS A 223 15.37 10.37 7.92
N LEU A 224 15.61 11.67 8.15
CA LEU A 224 14.54 12.65 8.39
C LEU A 224 13.63 12.88 7.18
N LEU A 225 14.08 12.54 5.96
CA LEU A 225 13.29 12.68 4.74
C LEU A 225 12.34 11.49 4.52
N ILE A 226 12.61 10.34 5.15
CA ILE A 226 11.84 9.10 4.94
C ILE A 226 10.35 9.28 5.25
N PRO A 227 9.93 9.93 6.36
CA PRO A 227 8.50 10.16 6.62
C PRO A 227 7.79 10.93 5.50
N PHE A 228 8.42 11.96 4.93
CA PHE A 228 7.80 12.79 3.90
C PHE A 228 7.64 12.03 2.58
N VAL A 229 8.65 11.24 2.20
CA VAL A 229 8.62 10.48 0.94
C VAL A 229 7.82 9.20 1.11
N SER A 230 8.13 8.37 2.10
CA SER A 230 7.52 7.04 2.25
C SER A 230 6.15 7.11 2.91
N ILE A 231 6.04 7.70 4.11
CA ILE A 231 4.77 7.74 4.85
C ILE A 231 3.79 8.67 4.15
N GLY A 232 4.26 9.84 3.70
CA GLY A 232 3.45 10.77 2.92
C GLY A 232 2.86 10.14 1.65
N THR A 233 3.67 9.41 0.88
CA THR A 233 3.17 8.68 -0.30
C THR A 233 2.18 7.58 0.10
N GLY A 234 2.38 6.90 1.23
CA GLY A 234 1.41 5.92 1.75
C GLY A 234 0.05 6.53 2.12
N ILE A 235 0.04 7.71 2.73
CA ILE A 235 -1.19 8.46 3.04
C ILE A 235 -1.86 8.94 1.75
N ALA A 236 -1.09 9.46 0.80
CA ALA A 236 -1.61 9.83 -0.52
C ALA A 236 -2.23 8.61 -1.24
N ALA A 237 -1.57 7.46 -1.19
CA ALA A 237 -2.07 6.21 -1.75
C ALA A 237 -3.38 5.76 -1.10
N TYR A 238 -3.49 5.89 0.23
CA TYR A 238 -4.74 5.61 0.93
C TYR A 238 -5.90 6.44 0.36
N TYR A 239 -5.75 7.77 0.28
CA TYR A 239 -6.80 8.64 -0.26
C TYR A 239 -7.05 8.41 -1.76
N LEU A 240 -6.01 8.13 -2.54
CA LEU A 240 -6.10 7.81 -3.95
C LEU A 240 -6.95 6.56 -4.17
N PHE A 241 -6.64 5.46 -3.48
CA PHE A 241 -7.34 4.20 -3.66
C PHE A 241 -8.74 4.20 -3.06
N GLN A 242 -8.98 4.94 -1.98
CA GLN A 242 -10.34 5.10 -1.46
C GLN A 242 -11.23 5.91 -2.42
N GLN A 243 -10.66 6.85 -3.20
CA GLN A 243 -11.41 7.54 -4.26
C GLN A 243 -11.64 6.64 -5.49
N LEU A 244 -10.65 5.83 -5.86
CA LEU A 244 -10.73 4.89 -6.99
C LEU A 244 -11.59 3.66 -6.70
N MET A 245 -11.72 3.27 -5.43
CA MET A 245 -12.43 2.08 -4.97
C MET A 245 -13.14 2.36 -3.63
N PRO A 246 -14.23 3.15 -3.65
CA PRO A 246 -14.93 3.54 -2.42
C PRO A 246 -15.40 2.32 -1.62
N GLY A 247 -15.13 2.29 -0.31
CA GLY A 247 -15.60 1.24 0.61
C GLY A 247 -14.71 0.00 0.72
N VAL A 248 -13.74 -0.16 -0.19
CA VAL A 248 -12.76 -1.25 -0.13
C VAL A 248 -11.81 -1.02 1.04
N LYS A 249 -11.73 -1.99 1.96
CA LYS A 249 -10.68 -1.99 2.99
C LYS A 249 -9.34 -2.29 2.33
N LEU A 250 -8.46 -1.30 2.35
CA LEU A 250 -7.07 -1.42 1.94
C LEU A 250 -6.24 -1.84 3.15
N ASP A 251 -5.61 -3.01 3.09
CA ASP A 251 -4.61 -3.36 4.09
C ASP A 251 -3.35 -2.53 3.85
N ALA A 252 -2.75 -2.02 4.93
CA ALA A 252 -1.62 -1.09 4.85
C ALA A 252 -0.45 -1.65 4.01
N ASP A 253 -0.17 -2.95 4.14
CA ASP A 253 0.93 -3.63 3.46
C ASP A 253 0.72 -3.76 1.93
N THR A 254 -0.53 -3.61 1.47
CA THR A 254 -0.89 -3.75 0.05
C THR A 254 -0.80 -2.43 -0.71
N ALA A 255 -0.65 -1.30 -0.02
CA ALA A 255 -0.63 0.03 -0.63
C ALA A 255 0.50 0.19 -1.66
N PHE A 256 1.72 -0.24 -1.32
CA PHE A 256 2.87 -0.13 -2.22
C PHE A 256 2.74 -1.00 -3.48
N PRO A 257 2.42 -2.30 -3.40
CA PRO A 257 2.13 -3.12 -4.58
C PRO A 257 1.04 -2.53 -5.49
N MET A 258 -0.01 -1.95 -4.91
CA MET A 258 -1.07 -1.31 -5.71
C MET A 258 -0.60 -0.04 -6.39
N LEU A 259 0.21 0.81 -5.74
CA LEU A 259 0.82 1.96 -6.41
C LEU A 259 1.65 1.51 -7.63
N MET A 260 2.44 0.46 -7.46
CA MET A 260 3.25 -0.07 -8.57
C MET A 260 2.38 -0.53 -9.74
N ARG A 261 1.27 -1.23 -9.47
CA ARG A 261 0.39 -1.76 -10.51
C ARG A 261 -0.49 -0.69 -11.18
N GLU A 262 -1.08 0.19 -10.39
CA GLU A 262 -2.14 1.10 -10.86
C GLU A 262 -1.62 2.49 -11.23
N VAL A 263 -0.46 2.90 -10.69
CA VAL A 263 0.08 4.26 -10.88
C VAL A 263 1.37 4.23 -11.69
N VAL A 264 2.30 3.32 -11.37
CA VAL A 264 3.62 3.30 -12.02
C VAL A 264 3.63 2.50 -13.32
N ALA A 265 3.06 1.29 -13.33
CA ALA A 265 3.06 0.42 -14.52
C ALA A 265 2.42 1.05 -15.77
N PRO A 266 1.32 1.83 -15.69
CA PRO A 266 0.73 2.48 -16.87
C PRO A 266 1.58 3.59 -17.50
N LEU A 267 2.65 4.04 -16.83
CA LEU A 267 3.55 5.09 -17.30
C LEU A 267 4.78 4.54 -18.04
N LEU A 268 5.02 3.21 -17.98
CA LEU A 268 6.10 2.48 -18.64
C LEU A 268 5.60 1.84 -19.94
#